data_AF-A0A847E492-F1
#
_entry.id   AF-A0A847E492-F1
#
_cell.length_a   1.000
_cell.length_b   1.000
_cell.length_c   1.000
_cell.angle_alpha   90.00
_cell.angle_beta   90.00
_cell.angle_gamma   90.00
#
_symmetry.space_group_name_H-M   'P 1'
#
loop_
_entity.id
_entity.type
_entity.pdbx_description
1 polymer ?
#
loop_
_entity_poly.entity_id
_entity_poly.type
_entity_poly.pdbx_seq_one_letter_code
_entity_poly.pdbx_strand_id
1 'polypeptide(L)'
;MGIKEPGPIFKIIMKKIVAISLYPISIYIKAGHGSPTTINHECIHWEQQKEMLALFFYIWYLLEWVVKLFIYGRKSYYNISFEREAYSHEKDKEYLLTRRRFAWLKYVFHG
;
A
#
# COMPACT_ATOMS: atom_id res chain seq x y z
N MET A 1 19.05 -5.79 -3.26
CA MET A 1 17.81 -5.27 -3.85
C MET A 1 18.16 -4.62 -5.19
N GLY A 2 17.79 -5.24 -6.30
CA GLY A 2 18.13 -4.74 -7.63
C GLY A 2 16.97 -3.95 -8.21
N ILE A 3 17.17 -2.67 -8.49
CA ILE A 3 16.17 -1.83 -9.16
C ILE A 3 16.29 -2.12 -10.66
N LYS A 4 15.32 -2.84 -11.23
CA LYS A 4 15.19 -3.00 -12.69
C LYS A 4 14.12 -2.05 -13.21
N GLU A 5 14.41 -1.37 -14.32
CA GLU A 5 13.38 -0.61 -15.01
C GLU A 5 12.31 -1.54 -15.60
N PRO A 6 11.03 -1.24 -15.43
CA PRO A 6 9.97 -2.01 -16.06
C PRO A 6 9.94 -1.82 -17.58
N GLY A 7 9.57 -2.88 -18.30
CA GLY A 7 9.42 -2.87 -19.76
C GLY A 7 8.33 -1.93 -20.29
N PRO A 8 8.30 -1.65 -21.60
CA PRO A 8 7.47 -0.59 -22.20
C PRO A 8 5.96 -0.79 -22.03
N ILE A 9 5.45 -2.02 -22.08
CA ILE A 9 4.03 -2.33 -21.84
C ILE A 9 3.64 -1.99 -20.41
N PHE A 10 4.50 -2.33 -19.46
CA PHE A 10 4.32 -2.03 -18.05
C PHE A 10 4.37 -0.51 -17.81
N LYS A 11 5.24 0.24 -18.50
CA LYS A 11 5.26 1.71 -18.44
C LYS A 11 3.93 2.37 -18.88
N ILE A 12 3.21 1.80 -19.85
CA ILE A 12 1.91 2.33 -20.29
C ILE A 12 0.84 2.12 -19.21
N ILE A 13 0.75 0.92 -18.66
CA ILE A 13 -0.21 0.57 -17.61
C ILE A 13 0.06 1.38 -16.33
N MET A 14 1.34 1.60 -16.02
CA MET A 14 1.80 2.30 -14.82
C MET A 14 1.85 3.82 -14.96
N LYS A 15 1.44 4.41 -16.09
CA LYS A 15 1.63 5.86 -16.35
C LYS A 15 0.99 6.75 -15.27
N LYS A 16 -0.11 6.27 -14.68
CA LYS A 16 -0.86 6.94 -13.60
C LYS A 16 -0.47 6.48 -12.19
N ILE A 17 0.35 5.43 -12.05
CA ILE A 17 0.76 4.89 -10.75
C ILE A 17 2.07 5.57 -10.33
N VAL A 18 2.05 6.19 -9.16
CA VAL A 18 3.20 6.92 -8.61
C VAL A 18 4.14 5.95 -7.89
N ALA A 19 3.58 5.05 -7.09
CA ALA A 19 4.30 4.00 -6.40
C ALA A 19 3.38 2.79 -6.18
N ILE A 20 3.97 1.60 -6.05
CA ILE A 20 3.25 0.38 -5.69
C ILE A 20 4.21 -0.66 -5.08
N SER A 21 3.75 -1.34 -4.05
CA SER A 21 4.41 -2.48 -3.43
C SER A 21 3.80 -3.80 -3.93
N LEU A 22 4.64 -4.73 -4.39
CA LEU A 22 4.22 -6.04 -4.87
C LEU A 22 5.10 -7.13 -4.22
N TYR A 23 4.76 -7.56 -3.00
CA TYR A 23 5.43 -8.66 -2.30
C TYR A 23 5.20 -10.00 -3.02
N PRO A 24 6.22 -10.87 -3.16
CA PRO A 24 7.63 -10.70 -2.78
C PRO A 24 8.51 -10.18 -3.95
N ILE A 25 7.92 -9.60 -4.98
CA ILE A 25 8.57 -9.24 -6.25
C ILE A 25 9.41 -7.98 -6.12
N SER A 26 8.78 -6.81 -5.90
CA SER A 26 9.46 -5.52 -5.87
C SER A 26 8.54 -4.39 -5.42
N ILE A 27 9.14 -3.29 -4.96
CA ILE A 27 8.48 -1.98 -4.84
C ILE A 27 8.87 -1.14 -6.06
N TYR A 28 7.87 -0.60 -6.76
CA TYR A 28 8.06 0.33 -7.86
C TYR A 28 7.77 1.75 -7.39
N ILE A 29 8.64 2.68 -7.77
CA ILE A 29 8.46 4.11 -7.55
C ILE A 29 8.80 4.84 -8.84
N LYS A 30 7.92 5.75 -9.26
CA LYS A 30 8.13 6.59 -10.43
C LYS A 30 9.25 7.60 -10.18
N ALA A 31 10.12 7.80 -11.17
CA ALA A 31 11.21 8.76 -11.09
C ALA A 31 10.70 10.16 -10.71
N GLY A 32 11.38 10.82 -9.76
CA GLY A 32 10.98 12.13 -9.22
C GLY A 32 9.93 12.08 -8.10
N HIS A 33 9.35 10.92 -7.78
CA HIS A 33 8.32 10.78 -6.74
C HIS A 33 8.75 9.94 -5.52
N GLY A 34 10.01 9.50 -5.45
CA GLY A 34 10.55 8.72 -4.34
C GLY A 34 10.93 9.55 -3.12
N SER A 35 9.95 10.26 -2.54
CA SER A 35 10.17 10.93 -1.25
C SER A 35 10.33 9.87 -0.13
N PRO A 36 11.03 10.19 0.98
CA PRO A 36 11.09 9.29 2.13
C PRO A 36 9.71 8.86 2.64
N THR A 37 8.72 9.75 2.57
CA THR A 37 7.33 9.46 2.94
C THR A 37 6.70 8.43 2.00
N THR A 38 6.85 8.60 0.69
CA THR A 38 6.35 7.63 -0.30
C THR A 38 7.02 6.28 -0.16
N ILE A 39 8.34 6.24 0.05
CA ILE A 39 9.07 4.99 0.27
C ILE A 39 8.57 4.29 1.53
N ASN A 40 8.40 5.03 2.63
CA ASN A 40 7.91 4.45 3.88
C ASN A 40 6.48 3.91 3.75
N HIS A 41 5.60 4.62 3.04
CA HIS A 41 4.24 4.19 2.72
C HIS A 41 4.26 2.81 2.01
N GLU A 42 5.07 2.65 0.96
CA GLU A 42 5.17 1.38 0.25
C GLU A 42 5.81 0.25 1.08
N CYS A 43 6.74 0.59 1.97
CA CYS A 43 7.32 -0.36 2.92
C CYS A 43 6.28 -0.84 3.95
N ILE A 44 5.35 0.00 4.38
CA ILE A 44 4.23 -0.41 5.24
C ILE A 44 3.34 -1.40 4.48
N HIS A 45 3.00 -1.12 3.22
CA HIS A 45 2.27 -2.07 2.37
C HIS A 45 3.01 -3.38 2.16
N TRP A 46 4.34 -3.35 2.06
CA TRP A 46 5.15 -4.56 1.94
C TRP A 46 4.98 -5.48 3.15
N GLU A 47 5.05 -4.94 4.38
CA GLU A 47 4.84 -5.73 5.59
C GLU A 47 3.39 -6.18 5.75
N GLN A 48 2.39 -5.37 5.36
CA GLN A 48 0.99 -5.79 5.33
C GLN A 48 0.75 -6.97 4.36
N GLN A 49 1.33 -6.90 3.16
CA GLN A 49 1.23 -7.98 2.17
C GLN A 49 1.90 -9.24 2.67
N LYS A 50 3.08 -9.14 3.28
CA LYS A 50 3.80 -10.26 3.88
C LYS A 50 3.02 -10.92 5.02
N GLU A 51 2.38 -10.14 5.89
CA GLU A 51 1.49 -10.64 6.97
C GLU A 51 0.32 -11.47 6.45
N MET A 52 -0.18 -11.09 5.28
CA MET A 52 -1.35 -11.67 4.63
C MET A 52 -0.99 -12.61 3.47
N LEU A 53 0.26 -13.08 3.42
CA LEU A 53 0.78 -14.01 2.41
C LEU A 53 0.53 -13.55 0.95
N ALA A 54 0.50 -12.23 0.73
CA ALA A 54 0.11 -11.48 -0.48
C ALA A 54 -1.30 -11.80 -1.03
N LEU A 55 -1.66 -13.07 -1.20
CA LEU A 55 -2.95 -13.49 -1.75
C LEU A 55 -4.11 -12.98 -0.90
N PHE A 56 -4.07 -13.17 0.42
CA PHE A 56 -5.15 -12.71 1.29
C PHE A 56 -5.21 -11.19 1.38
N PHE A 57 -4.07 -10.49 1.20
CA PHE A 57 -4.04 -9.03 1.14
C PHE A 57 -4.89 -8.52 -0.01
N TYR A 58 -4.66 -9.00 -1.24
CA TYR A 58 -5.39 -8.52 -2.41
C TYR A 58 -6.87 -8.86 -2.37
N ILE A 59 -7.23 -10.04 -1.87
CA ILE A 59 -8.63 -10.44 -1.68
C ILE A 59 -9.31 -9.49 -0.69
N TRP A 60 -8.70 -9.27 0.49
CA TRP A 60 -9.27 -8.40 1.51
C TRP A 60 -9.34 -6.94 1.05
N TYR A 61 -8.28 -6.45 0.41
CA TYR A 61 -8.19 -5.09 -0.12
C TYR A 61 -9.33 -4.82 -1.11
N LEU A 62 -9.58 -5.75 -2.05
CA LEU A 62 -10.66 -5.62 -3.03
C LEU A 62 -12.04 -5.67 -2.35
N LEU A 63 -12.27 -6.61 -1.42
CA LEU A 63 -13.53 -6.71 -0.70
C LEU A 63 -13.82 -5.43 0.10
N GLU A 64 -12.83 -4.94 0.85
CA GLU A 64 -12.95 -3.71 1.62
C GLU A 64 -13.21 -2.50 0.72
N TRP A 65 -12.50 -2.40 -0.41
CA TRP A 65 -12.73 -1.36 -1.40
C TRP A 65 -14.14 -1.40 -1.98
N VAL A 66 -14.66 -2.57 -2.37
CA VAL A 66 -16.03 -2.73 -2.90
C VAL A 66 -17.07 -2.29 -1.88
N VAL A 67 -16.95 -2.77 -0.62
CA VAL A 67 -17.88 -2.35 0.46
C VAL A 67 -17.82 -0.84 0.68
N LYS A 68 -16.61 -0.28 0.77
CA LYS A 68 -16.40 1.15 0.98
C LYS A 68 -16.75 2.00 -0.24
N LEU A 69 -16.81 1.43 -1.44
CA LEU A 69 -17.27 2.12 -2.64
C LEU A 69 -18.75 2.51 -2.51
N PHE A 70 -19.57 1.62 -1.95
CA PHE A 70 -20.99 1.92 -1.70
C PHE A 70 -21.19 2.93 -0.55
N ILE A 71 -20.25 3.00 0.41
CA ILE A 71 -20.35 3.89 1.59
C ILE A 71 -19.76 5.28 1.30
N TYR A 72 -18.57 5.34 0.71
CA TYR A 72 -17.75 6.55 0.57
C TYR A 72 -17.55 7.01 -0.88
N GLY A 73 -18.05 6.25 -1.87
CA GLY A 73 -17.92 6.56 -3.28
C GLY A 73 -16.46 6.76 -3.69
N ARG A 74 -16.15 7.93 -4.26
CA ARG A 74 -14.80 8.29 -4.72
C ARG A 74 -13.72 8.28 -3.62
N LYS A 75 -14.12 8.34 -2.34
CA LYS A 75 -13.19 8.32 -1.20
C LYS A 75 -12.92 6.91 -0.67
N SER A 76 -13.47 5.87 -1.29
CA SER A 76 -13.34 4.49 -0.81
C SER A 76 -11.90 4.05 -0.63
N TYR A 77 -11.04 4.39 -1.59
CA TYR A 77 -9.60 4.12 -1.58
C TYR A 77 -8.93 4.57 -0.26
N TYR A 78 -9.05 5.85 0.08
CA TYR A 78 -8.47 6.43 1.30
C TYR A 78 -9.06 5.87 2.60
N ASN A 79 -10.17 5.15 2.52
CA ASN A 79 -10.83 4.56 3.68
C ASN A 79 -10.50 3.09 3.89
N ILE A 80 -9.81 2.43 2.95
CA ILE A 80 -9.30 1.06 3.12
C ILE A 80 -8.36 1.04 4.33
N SER A 81 -8.53 0.05 5.20
CA SER A 81 -7.80 -0.07 6.46
C SER A 81 -6.28 -0.06 6.29
N PHE A 82 -5.79 -0.71 5.22
CA PHE A 82 -4.38 -0.74 4.85
C PHE A 82 -3.84 0.65 4.46
N GLU A 83 -4.58 1.38 3.63
CA GLU A 83 -4.26 2.76 3.23
C GLU A 83 -4.29 3.70 4.43
N ARG A 84 -5.30 3.54 5.31
CA ARG A 84 -5.40 4.35 6.53
C ARG A 84 -4.22 4.15 7.46
N GLU A 85 -3.77 2.90 7.67
CA GLU A 85 -2.55 2.62 8.42
C GLU A 85 -1.33 3.27 7.76
N ALA A 86 -1.15 3.07 6.45
CA ALA A 86 0.00 3.60 5.71
C ALA A 86 0.03 5.14 5.74
N TYR A 87 -1.07 5.82 5.43
CA TYR A 87 -1.17 7.29 5.50
C TYR A 87 -1.00 7.85 6.92
N SER A 88 -1.44 7.12 7.95
CA SER A 88 -1.27 7.58 9.33
C SER A 88 0.19 7.57 9.78
N HIS A 89 1.01 6.69 9.20
CA HIS A 89 2.37 6.42 9.66
C HIS A 89 3.46 6.67 8.62
N GLU A 90 3.13 7.08 7.40
CA GLU A 90 4.10 7.31 6.31
C GLU A 90 5.18 8.35 6.65
N LYS A 91 4.94 9.27 7.60
CA LYS A 91 5.91 10.26 8.08
C LYS A 91 6.75 9.79 9.26
N ASP A 92 6.36 8.69 9.91
CA ASP A 92 7.08 8.10 11.04
C ASP A 92 8.10 7.08 10.52
N LYS A 93 9.37 7.47 10.56
CA LYS A 93 10.50 6.67 10.07
C LYS A 93 10.77 5.42 10.92
N GLU A 94 10.35 5.45 12.19
CA GLU A 94 10.57 4.36 13.14
C GLU A 94 9.37 3.41 13.20
N TYR A 95 8.28 3.73 12.50
CA TYR A 95 7.06 2.94 12.55
C TYR A 95 7.30 1.49 12.15
N LEU A 96 8.04 1.23 11.07
CA LEU A 96 8.32 -0.14 10.63
C LEU A 96 9.05 -0.99 11.68
N LEU A 97 9.84 -0.38 12.57
CA LEU A 97 10.53 -1.07 13.66
C LEU A 97 9.60 -1.40 14.83
N THR A 98 8.58 -0.58 15.04
CA THR A 98 7.65 -0.67 16.19
C THR A 98 6.27 -1.20 15.81
N ARG A 99 6.00 -1.36 14.51
CA ARG A 99 4.72 -1.77 13.94
C ARG A 99 4.33 -3.15 14.45
N ARG A 100 3.15 -3.22 15.07
CA ARG A 100 2.57 -4.48 15.51
C ARG A 100 2.01 -5.24 14.32
N ARG A 101 2.10 -6.57 14.36
CA ARG A 101 1.47 -7.42 13.33
C ARG A 101 -0.03 -7.17 13.27
N PHE A 102 -0.56 -7.06 12.05
CA PHE A 102 -1.97 -6.79 11.78
C PHE A 102 -2.49 -5.47 12.39
N ALA A 103 -1.65 -4.45 12.53
CA ALA A 103 -2.07 -3.15 13.07
C ALA A 103 -3.16 -2.47 12.21
N TRP A 104 -3.24 -2.76 10.90
CA TRP A 104 -4.33 -2.34 10.01
C TRP A 104 -5.74 -2.71 10.53
N LEU A 105 -5.89 -3.80 11.31
CA LEU A 105 -7.19 -4.20 11.86
C LEU A 105 -7.83 -3.11 12.73
N LYS A 106 -7.03 -2.26 13.37
CA LYS A 106 -7.54 -1.11 14.14
C LYS A 106 -8.34 -0.16 13.24
N TYR A 107 -7.94 -0.02 11.99
CA TYR A 107 -8.56 0.84 10.98
C TYR A 107 -9.72 0.16 10.23
N VAL A 108 -10.03 -1.11 10.52
CA VAL A 108 -11.27 -1.74 10.04
C VAL A 108 -12.44 -1.31 10.93
N PHE A 109 -12.24 -1.37 12.25
CA PHE A 109 -13.31 -1.18 13.23
C PHE A 109 -13.41 0.24 13.80
N HIS A 110 -12.33 1.02 13.75
CA HIS A 110 -12.30 2.39 14.28
C HIS A 110 -12.03 3.38 13.15
N GLY A 111 -13.02 4.22 12.84
CA GLY A 111 -12.95 5.32 11.87
C GLY A 111 -12.21 6.53 12.43
#